data_AF-A0AA96WX62-F1
#
_entry.id   AF-A0AA96WX62-F1
#
_cell.length_a   1.000
_cell.length_b   1.000
_cell.length_c   1.000
_cell.angle_alpha   90.00
_cell.angle_beta   90.00
_cell.angle_gamma   90.00
#
_symmetry.space_group_name_H-M   'P 1'
#
loop_
_entity.id
_entity.type
_entity.pdbx_description
1 polymer ?
#
loop_
_entity_poly.entity_id
_entity_poly.type
_entity_poly.pdbx_seq_one_letter_code
_entity_poly.pdbx_strand_id
1 'polypeptide(L)'
;MTQHDPARDASYPLDRDELLRIRSLKLLTSDRDYVFFALQVDYPGKLTPGIDVAAFCDRWELNEGDLYKALGELQKKGIVVSISDHLNLRLS
;
A
#
# COMPACT_ATOMS: atom_id res chain seq x y z
N MET A 1 34.63 23.12 -22.05
CA MET A 1 34.12 22.92 -20.68
C MET A 1 32.63 22.70 -20.79
N THR A 2 32.21 21.45 -20.93
CA THR A 2 30.81 21.05 -20.94
C THR A 2 30.31 21.09 -19.51
N GLN A 3 29.41 22.02 -19.20
CA GLN A 3 28.64 22.02 -17.95
C GLN A 3 27.81 20.73 -17.94
N HIS A 4 28.17 19.80 -17.06
CA HIS A 4 27.25 18.78 -16.59
C HIS A 4 26.22 19.49 -15.72
N ASP A 5 25.03 19.75 -16.25
CA ASP A 5 23.87 19.92 -15.39
C ASP A 5 23.72 18.60 -14.62
N PRO A 6 23.77 18.61 -13.27
CA PRO A 6 23.42 17.42 -12.52
C PRO A 6 21.96 17.13 -12.88
N ALA A 7 21.72 15.99 -13.53
CA ALA A 7 20.38 15.47 -13.70
C ALA A 7 19.74 15.52 -12.31
N ARG A 8 18.81 16.45 -12.10
CA ARG A 8 17.95 16.42 -10.93
C ARG A 8 17.35 15.03 -10.93
N ASP A 9 17.62 14.24 -9.90
CA ASP A 9 16.91 12.98 -9.67
C ASP A 9 15.43 13.30 -9.74
N ALA A 10 14.83 13.06 -10.90
CA ALA A 10 13.42 13.27 -11.12
C ALA A 10 12.71 12.11 -10.44
N SER A 11 12.69 12.13 -9.11
CA SER A 11 11.84 11.23 -8.34
C SER A 11 10.40 11.57 -8.72
N TYR A 12 9.66 10.57 -9.19
CA TYR A 12 8.22 10.66 -9.31
C TYR A 12 7.63 10.04 -8.05
N PRO A 13 7.48 10.81 -6.94
CA PRO A 13 7.00 10.26 -5.68
C PRO A 13 5.56 9.80 -5.86
N LEU A 14 5.29 8.57 -5.42
CA LEU A 14 3.93 8.06 -5.31
C LEU A 14 3.42 8.39 -3.91
N ASP A 15 2.46 9.31 -3.82
CA ASP A 15 1.75 9.61 -2.59
C ASP A 15 0.32 9.05 -2.61
N ARG A 16 -0.47 9.39 -1.58
CA ARG A 16 -1.85 8.91 -1.44
C ARG A 16 -2.72 9.33 -2.61
N ASP A 17 -2.70 10.62 -2.95
CA ASP A 17 -3.63 11.18 -3.91
C ASP A 17 -3.30 10.73 -5.33
N GLU A 18 -2.01 10.59 -5.66
CA GLU A 18 -1.60 10.01 -6.93
C GLU A 18 -2.00 8.53 -7.03
N LEU A 19 -1.84 7.75 -5.96
CA LEU A 19 -2.25 6.33 -6.00
C LEU A 19 -3.77 6.17 -6.11
N LEU A 20 -4.58 7.03 -5.47
CA LEU A 20 -6.03 7.06 -5.65
C LEU A 20 -6.41 7.45 -7.07
N ARG A 21 -5.73 8.45 -7.66
CA ARG A 21 -5.90 8.83 -9.06
C ARG A 21 -5.59 7.67 -10.00
N ILE A 22 -4.46 6.98 -9.81
CA ILE A 22 -4.07 5.79 -10.58
C ILE A 22 -5.15 4.69 -10.49
N ARG A 23 -5.71 4.46 -9.30
CA ARG A 23 -6.83 3.51 -9.09
C ARG A 23 -8.07 3.93 -9.86
N SER A 24 -8.45 5.21 -9.81
CA SER A 24 -9.62 5.74 -10.53
C SER A 24 -9.49 5.60 -12.05
N LEU A 25 -8.26 5.71 -12.56
CA LEU A 25 -7.91 5.50 -13.97
C LEU A 25 -7.84 4.02 -14.37
N LYS A 26 -8.03 3.09 -13.43
CA LYS A 26 -7.96 1.63 -13.64
C LYS A 26 -6.63 1.18 -14.25
N LEU A 27 -5.53 1.84 -13.86
CA LEU A 27 -4.19 1.50 -14.30
C LEU A 27 -3.58 0.32 -13.51
N LEU A 28 -4.17 -0.04 -12.38
CA LEU A 28 -3.79 -1.21 -11.59
C LEU A 28 -4.67 -2.40 -11.97
N THR A 29 -4.04 -3.57 -12.11
CA THR A 29 -4.70 -4.78 -12.61
C THR A 29 -5.47 -5.56 -11.56
N SER A 30 -5.28 -5.26 -10.27
CA SER A 30 -5.96 -5.93 -9.16
C SER A 30 -5.91 -5.13 -7.86
N ASP A 31 -6.82 -5.43 -6.93
CA ASP A 31 -6.81 -4.87 -5.57
C ASP A 31 -5.52 -5.23 -4.81
N ARG A 32 -4.93 -6.40 -5.12
CA ARG A 32 -3.63 -6.80 -4.58
C ARG A 32 -2.53 -5.81 -4.95
N ASP A 33 -2.46 -5.38 -6.21
CA ASP A 33 -1.45 -4.43 -6.67
C ASP A 33 -1.65 -3.08 -5.98
N TYR A 34 -2.90 -2.64 -5.85
CA TYR A 34 -3.25 -1.43 -5.13
C TYR A 34 -2.86 -1.47 -3.65
N VAL A 35 -3.23 -2.54 -2.94
CA VAL A 35 -2.89 -2.75 -1.54
C VAL A 35 -1.37 -2.81 -1.35
N PHE A 36 -0.63 -3.43 -2.28
CA PHE A 36 0.83 -3.43 -2.22
C PHE A 36 1.41 -2.02 -2.21
N PHE A 37 1.00 -1.16 -3.15
CA PHE A 37 1.49 0.22 -3.20
C PHE A 37 1.04 1.04 -1.99
N ALA A 38 -0.20 0.87 -1.54
CA ALA A 38 -0.70 1.53 -0.33
C ALA A 38 0.14 1.17 0.90
N LEU A 39 0.53 -0.10 1.04
CA LEU A 39 1.45 -0.54 2.09
C LEU A 39 2.84 0.07 1.96
N GLN A 40 3.38 0.22 0.74
CA GLN A 40 4.68 0.87 0.55
C GLN A 40 4.65 2.36 0.89
N VAL A 41 3.51 3.03 0.66
CA VAL A 41 3.33 4.45 1.04
C VAL A 41 3.25 4.61 2.55
N ASP A 42 2.47 3.78 3.25
CA ASP A 42 2.24 3.93 4.70
C ASP A 42 3.30 3.26 5.57
N TYR A 43 3.91 2.19 5.06
CA TYR A 43 4.84 1.33 5.80
C TYR A 43 6.08 1.01 4.95
N PRO A 44 6.82 2.04 4.48
CA PRO A 44 7.94 1.84 3.57
C PRO A 44 8.97 0.87 4.16
N GLY A 45 9.31 -0.18 3.39
CA GLY A 45 10.31 -1.19 3.75
C GLY A 45 9.89 -2.17 4.86
N LYS A 46 8.64 -2.15 5.34
CA LYS A 46 8.17 -3.08 6.37
C LYS A 46 7.57 -4.35 5.76
N LEU A 47 8.13 -5.50 6.12
CA LEU A 47 7.60 -6.83 5.75
C LEU A 47 6.49 -7.32 6.70
N THR A 48 6.38 -6.70 7.88
CA THR A 48 5.39 -7.01 8.93
C THR A 48 4.76 -5.71 9.47
N PRO A 49 3.96 -4.99 8.67
CA PRO A 49 3.29 -3.80 9.14
C PRO A 49 2.23 -4.14 10.21
N GLY A 50 2.23 -3.40 11.32
CA GLY A 50 1.09 -3.35 12.23
C GLY A 50 0.05 -2.43 11.63
N ILE A 51 -1.02 -3.00 11.09
CA ILE A 51 -2.06 -2.25 10.37
C ILE A 51 -3.26 -2.07 11.31
N ASP A 52 -3.68 -0.82 11.48
CA ASP A 52 -5.04 -0.53 11.93
C ASP A 52 -5.96 -0.65 10.71
N VAL A 53 -6.69 -1.76 10.64
CA VAL A 53 -7.49 -2.13 9.46
C VAL A 53 -8.53 -1.07 9.13
N ALA A 54 -9.23 -0.53 10.13
CA ALA A 54 -10.28 0.46 9.91
C ALA A 54 -9.68 1.77 9.36
N ALA A 55 -8.61 2.26 9.99
CA ALA A 55 -7.94 3.48 9.53
C ALA A 55 -7.30 3.33 8.15
N PHE A 56 -6.73 2.16 7.86
CA PHE A 56 -6.14 1.86 6.55
C PHE A 56 -7.21 1.79 5.46
N CYS A 57 -8.31 1.09 5.71
CA CYS A 57 -9.43 0.98 4.78
C CYS A 57 -10.07 2.33 4.47
N ASP A 58 -10.29 3.17 5.50
CA ASP A 58 -10.82 4.53 5.32
C ASP A 58 -9.86 5.39 4.47
N ARG A 59 -8.57 5.40 4.82
CA ARG A 59 -7.56 6.17 4.08
C ARG A 59 -7.46 5.77 2.62
N TRP A 60 -7.57 4.48 2.30
CA TRP A 60 -7.35 3.94 0.96
C TRP A 60 -8.64 3.59 0.22
N GLU A 61 -9.80 3.99 0.73
CA GLU A 61 -11.11 3.73 0.12
C GLU A 61 -11.30 2.25 -0.23
N LEU A 62 -10.93 1.38 0.72
CA LEU A 62 -11.04 -0.08 0.60
C LEU A 62 -12.10 -0.60 1.54
N ASN A 63 -12.80 -1.65 1.12
CA ASN A 63 -13.53 -2.46 2.09
C ASN A 63 -12.55 -3.45 2.76
N GLU A 64 -12.86 -3.84 3.98
CA GLU A 64 -12.02 -4.75 4.77
C GLU A 64 -11.86 -6.13 4.09
N GLY A 65 -12.89 -6.61 3.40
CA GLY A 65 -12.85 -7.90 2.69
C GLY A 65 -11.81 -7.95 1.57
N ASP A 66 -11.75 -6.89 0.76
CA ASP A 66 -10.79 -6.71 -0.33
C ASP A 66 -9.37 -6.55 0.23
N LEU A 67 -9.23 -5.83 1.36
CA LEU A 67 -7.96 -5.74 2.07
C LEU A 67 -7.49 -7.12 2.53
N TYR A 68 -8.31 -7.89 3.27
CA TYR A 68 -7.93 -9.21 3.76
C TYR A 68 -7.63 -10.19 2.63
N LYS A 69 -8.40 -10.14 1.53
CA LYS A 69 -8.15 -10.96 0.35
C LYS A 69 -6.80 -10.61 -0.29
N ALA A 70 -6.55 -9.33 -0.55
CA ALA A 70 -5.31 -8.83 -1.12
C ALA A 70 -4.10 -9.18 -0.24
N LEU A 71 -4.24 -9.01 1.07
CA LEU A 71 -3.24 -9.36 2.07
C LEU A 71 -2.91 -10.87 2.05
N GLY A 72 -3.93 -11.73 1.97
CA GLY A 72 -3.73 -13.18 1.82
C GLY A 72 -3.02 -13.55 0.51
N GLU A 73 -3.28 -12.83 -0.59
CA GLU A 73 -2.56 -13.01 -1.85
C GLU A 73 -1.10 -12.56 -1.78
N LEU A 74 -0.83 -11.42 -1.13
CA LEU A 74 0.52 -10.90 -0.91
C LEU A 74 1.34 -11.82 0.01
N GLN A 75 0.71 -12.38 1.04
CA GLN A 75 1.33 -13.33 1.95
C GLN A 75 1.75 -14.62 1.22
N LYS A 76 0.86 -15.17 0.37
CA LYS A 76 1.18 -16.35 -0.46
C LYS A 76 2.36 -16.10 -1.41
N LYS A 77 2.62 -14.85 -1.78
CA LYS A 77 3.74 -14.42 -2.63
C LYS A 77 5.00 -14.05 -1.83
N GLY A 78 4.96 -14.08 -0.50
CA GLY A 78 6.09 -13.73 0.37
C GLY A 78 6.39 -12.23 0.46
N ILE A 79 5.45 -11.37 0.01
CA ILE A 79 5.62 -9.91 0.02
C ILE A 79 5.30 -9.33 1.40
N VAL A 80 4.35 -9.94 2.11
CA VAL A 80 4.00 -9.64 3.51
C VAL A 80 4.22 -10.91 4.31
N VAL A 81 5.03 -10.87 5.37
CA VAL A 81 5.43 -12.07 6.13
C VAL A 81 4.42 -12.36 7.24
N SER A 82 3.93 -11.32 7.92
CA SER A 82 2.82 -11.43 8.87
C SER A 82 2.04 -10.11 8.88
N ILE A 83 0.72 -10.23 9.03
CA ILE A 83 -0.14 -9.11 9.38
C ILE A 83 -0.42 -9.31 10.85
N SER A 84 0.21 -8.49 11.68
CA SER A 84 -0.19 -8.41 13.08
C SER A 84 -1.49 -7.61 13.07
N ASP A 85 -2.61 -8.31 12.93
CA ASP A 85 -3.92 -7.74 13.16
C ASP A 85 -3.95 -7.28 14.62
N HIS A 86 -3.83 -5.98 14.85
CA HIS A 86 -4.36 -5.39 16.08
C HIS A 86 -5.88 -5.35 15.96
N LEU A 87 -6.51 -6.51 15.75
CA LEU A 87 -7.93 -6.67 15.99
C LEU A 87 -8.10 -6.46 17.48
N ASN A 88 -8.58 -5.26 17.86
CA ASN A 88 -9.25 -5.07 19.14
C ASN A 88 -10.54 -5.90 19.12
N LEU A 89 -10.41 -7.23 19.23
CA LEU A 89 -11.50 -8.10 19.64
C LEU A 89 -11.77 -7.78 21.11
N ARG A 90 -12.50 -6.69 21.35
CA ARG A 90 -13.27 -6.52 22.57
C ARG A 90 -14.37 -7.57 22.52
N LEU A 91 -14.04 -8.79 22.94
CA LEU A 91 -15.02 -9.76 23.40
C LEU A 91 -15.72 -9.12 24.60
N SER A 92 -16.95 -8.68 24.35
CA SER A 92 -17.97 -8.29 25.31
C SER A 92 -18.26 -9.38 26.33
#